data_AF-A0A936SV70-F1
#
_entry.id   AF-A0A936SV70-F1
#
_cell.length_a   1.000
_cell.length_b   1.000
_cell.length_c   1.000
_cell.angle_alpha   90.00
_cell.angle_beta   90.00
_cell.angle_gamma   90.00
#
_symmetry.space_group_name_H-M   'P 1'
#
loop_
_entity.id
_entity.type
_entity.pdbx_description
1 polymer ?
#
loop_
_entity_poly.entity_id
_entity_poly.type
_entity_poly.pdbx_seq_one_letter_code
_entity_poly.pdbx_strand_id
1 'polypeptide(L)'
;MKPFPMRTRSLSLIAVAVGLWLAGIAPAHASTVTQNPAGHQSGLTYEWEVVMGGEFDLAHYHGDVGAKSWAEPGNPVGAKGWTHTSNWTLLDLTGLSGPTLLTLELGRADPPSPSQLFPAFSLYSGVEDVNSDGANHTWNNTGNISWATNLTYIDHLANAGGPNGTDSGAGQDTVSRSWVLAPGLYTLNYGGNPSSALGQTGIHGFAATLATQPVPVPAAVYLFGSGLIGLAGLARRKFSA
;
A
#
# COMPACT_ATOMS: atom_id res chain seq x y z
N MET A 1 12.14 -38.46 77.48
CA MET A 1 11.77 -37.07 77.11
C MET A 1 11.36 -37.05 75.63
N LYS A 2 10.30 -36.33 75.23
CA LYS A 2 9.95 -36.11 73.81
C LYS A 2 10.68 -34.86 73.29
N PRO A 3 11.33 -34.94 72.11
CA PRO A 3 11.00 -34.10 70.95
C PRO A 3 11.16 -34.89 69.61
N PHE A 4 10.79 -34.44 68.40
CA PHE A 4 9.74 -33.54 67.86
C PHE A 4 9.49 -34.01 66.40
N PRO A 5 8.27 -33.99 65.82
CA PRO A 5 8.08 -34.49 64.45
C PRO A 5 8.60 -33.48 63.41
N MET A 6 9.64 -33.87 62.67
CA MET A 6 10.17 -33.05 61.57
C MET A 6 9.34 -33.27 60.29
N ARG A 7 8.52 -32.27 59.98
CA ARG A 7 7.58 -32.24 58.84
C ARG A 7 8.34 -32.12 57.52
N THR A 8 8.29 -33.17 56.69
CA THR A 8 8.81 -33.15 55.31
C THR A 8 8.13 -32.03 54.51
N ARG A 9 8.90 -31.04 54.05
CA ARG A 9 8.44 -30.04 53.08
C ARG A 9 8.76 -30.55 51.68
N SER A 10 7.72 -30.95 50.95
CA SER A 10 7.81 -31.24 49.52
C SER A 10 8.29 -29.99 48.77
N LEU A 11 9.39 -30.10 48.02
CA LEU A 11 9.72 -29.07 47.02
C LEU A 11 8.79 -29.26 45.82
N SER A 12 7.78 -28.41 45.70
CA SER A 12 7.02 -28.27 44.46
C SER A 12 7.92 -27.63 43.41
N LEU A 13 8.28 -28.36 42.35
CA LEU A 13 8.93 -27.77 41.18
C LEU A 13 7.98 -26.74 40.54
N ILE A 14 8.42 -25.49 40.46
CA ILE A 14 7.80 -24.50 39.59
C ILE A 14 8.39 -24.73 38.19
N ALA A 15 7.67 -25.49 37.37
CA ALA A 15 7.97 -25.63 35.95
C ALA A 15 7.61 -24.31 35.25
N VAL A 16 8.60 -23.44 35.01
CA VAL A 16 8.44 -22.27 34.15
C VAL A 16 8.36 -22.76 32.70
N ALA A 17 7.15 -22.80 32.16
CA ALA A 17 6.93 -23.10 30.76
C ALA A 17 7.38 -21.92 29.90
N VAL A 18 8.62 -21.97 29.40
CA VAL A 18 9.08 -21.08 28.32
C VAL A 18 8.38 -21.50 27.04
N GLY A 19 7.29 -20.82 26.71
CA GLY A 19 6.55 -20.99 25.46
C GLY A 19 7.38 -20.49 24.29
N LEU A 20 8.22 -21.37 23.74
CA LEU A 20 8.99 -21.09 22.53
C LEU A 20 8.02 -21.06 21.34
N TRP A 21 7.65 -19.86 20.91
CA TRP A 21 6.82 -19.65 19.73
C TRP A 21 7.59 -20.04 18.46
N LEU A 22 7.41 -21.28 18.03
CA LEU A 22 7.59 -21.67 16.64
C LEU A 22 6.43 -21.08 15.83
N ALA A 23 6.46 -19.75 15.63
CA ALA A 23 5.81 -19.16 14.49
C ALA A 23 6.45 -19.82 13.25
N GLY A 24 5.65 -20.59 12.51
CA GLY A 24 6.14 -21.24 11.30
C GLY A 24 6.74 -20.18 10.38
N ILE A 25 7.94 -20.45 9.85
CA ILE A 25 8.56 -19.57 8.87
C ILE A 25 7.70 -19.67 7.60
N ALA A 26 6.73 -18.76 7.46
CA ALA A 26 6.02 -18.57 6.21
C ALA A 26 7.07 -18.25 5.14
N PRO A 27 6.93 -18.76 3.90
CA PRO A 27 7.83 -18.39 2.83
C PRO A 27 7.78 -16.87 2.65
N ALA A 28 8.89 -16.20 2.94
CA ALA A 28 9.05 -14.80 2.60
C ALA A 28 9.14 -14.71 1.08
N HIS A 29 8.06 -14.29 0.44
CA HIS A 29 8.13 -13.81 -0.92
C HIS A 29 8.93 -12.50 -0.87
N ALA A 30 9.95 -12.37 -1.73
CA ALA A 30 10.59 -11.08 -1.95
C ALA A 30 9.77 -10.36 -3.03
N SER A 31 9.41 -9.11 -2.79
CA SER A 31 8.79 -8.30 -3.84
C SER A 31 9.73 -8.11 -5.02
N THR A 32 9.21 -8.28 -6.23
CA THR A 32 9.96 -7.99 -7.46
C THR A 32 9.51 -6.66 -8.03
N VAL A 33 10.45 -5.92 -8.62
CA VAL A 33 10.17 -4.72 -9.42
C VAL A 33 10.73 -4.96 -10.82
N THR A 34 9.85 -4.94 -11.82
CA THR A 34 10.18 -5.14 -13.23
C THR A 34 9.95 -3.84 -13.99
N GLN A 35 10.96 -3.34 -14.71
CA GLN A 35 10.78 -2.22 -15.63
C GLN A 35 10.23 -2.72 -16.97
N ASN A 36 9.29 -2.00 -17.56
CA ASN A 36 8.62 -2.30 -18.84
C ASN A 36 8.12 -3.76 -18.90
N PRO A 37 7.23 -4.17 -17.97
CA PRO A 37 6.69 -5.53 -17.90
C PRO A 37 6.13 -6.02 -19.25
N ALA A 38 6.54 -7.23 -19.63
CA ALA A 38 6.12 -7.86 -20.87
C ALA A 38 4.63 -8.26 -20.79
N GLY A 39 3.87 -7.99 -21.85
CA GLY A 39 2.43 -8.24 -21.91
C GLY A 39 1.56 -7.03 -21.52
N HIS A 40 2.12 -6.08 -20.77
CA HIS A 40 1.40 -4.92 -20.22
C HIS A 40 1.70 -3.62 -20.99
N GLN A 41 1.63 -3.70 -22.32
CA GLN A 41 2.05 -2.64 -23.25
C GLN A 41 1.03 -2.40 -24.40
N SER A 42 -0.16 -3.01 -24.32
CA SER A 42 -1.20 -2.93 -25.36
C SER A 42 -2.42 -2.09 -24.98
N GLY A 43 -2.62 -1.84 -23.68
CA GLY A 43 -3.63 -0.93 -23.16
C GLY A 43 -2.98 0.35 -22.66
N LEU A 44 -2.94 0.53 -21.35
CA LEU A 44 -1.96 1.42 -20.72
C LEU A 44 -0.54 0.89 -20.95
N THR A 45 0.38 1.80 -21.24
CA THR A 45 1.82 1.53 -21.29
C THR A 45 2.37 1.56 -19.86
N TYR A 46 2.46 0.39 -19.22
CA TYR A 46 3.01 0.31 -17.85
C TYR A 46 4.53 0.35 -17.88
N GLU A 47 5.14 1.34 -17.24
CA GLU A 47 6.60 1.42 -17.11
C GLU A 47 7.16 0.53 -15.99
N TRP A 48 6.32 0.16 -15.01
CA TRP A 48 6.70 -0.71 -13.91
C TRP A 48 5.65 -1.78 -13.60
N GLU A 49 6.12 -2.94 -13.18
CA GLU A 49 5.35 -3.95 -12.45
C GLU A 49 6.00 -4.15 -11.09
N VAL A 50 5.17 -4.25 -10.06
CA VAL A 50 5.56 -4.62 -8.70
C VAL A 50 4.73 -5.82 -8.27
N VAL A 51 5.37 -6.92 -7.92
CA VAL A 51 4.69 -8.11 -7.37
C VAL A 51 4.96 -8.19 -5.88
N MET A 52 3.93 -8.33 -5.05
CA MET A 52 4.05 -8.46 -3.59
C MET A 52 3.15 -9.60 -3.11
N GLY A 53 3.75 -10.65 -2.56
CA GLY A 53 3.07 -11.89 -2.16
C GLY A 53 3.20 -12.23 -0.68
N GLY A 54 4.08 -11.55 0.05
CA GLY A 54 4.27 -11.73 1.49
C GLY A 54 3.63 -10.63 2.33
N GLU A 55 3.55 -10.92 3.62
CA GLU A 55 2.92 -10.03 4.61
C GLU A 55 3.82 -8.87 5.04
N PHE A 56 5.08 -8.78 4.58
CA PHE A 56 6.04 -7.73 4.96
C PHE A 56 6.95 -7.33 3.79
N ASP A 57 6.41 -7.36 2.58
CA ASP A 57 7.15 -7.09 1.34
C ASP A 57 7.42 -5.58 1.22
N LEU A 58 8.55 -5.23 0.59
CA LEU A 58 9.00 -3.84 0.44
C LEU A 58 9.63 -3.63 -0.94
N ALA A 59 8.92 -2.92 -1.81
CA ALA A 59 9.42 -2.51 -3.12
C ALA A 59 9.82 -1.03 -3.09
N HIS A 60 10.95 -0.69 -3.71
CA HIS A 60 11.42 0.68 -3.88
C HIS A 60 12.00 0.90 -5.27
N TYR A 61 11.59 1.97 -5.94
CA TYR A 61 11.97 2.29 -7.32
C TYR A 61 11.79 3.77 -7.62
N HIS A 62 12.31 4.21 -8.76
CA HIS A 62 12.30 5.59 -9.19
C HIS A 62 11.90 5.71 -10.66
N GLY A 63 11.48 6.90 -11.07
CA GLY A 63 11.19 7.22 -12.45
C GLY A 63 10.99 8.71 -12.61
N ASP A 64 10.48 9.12 -13.77
CA ASP A 64 10.34 10.53 -14.15
C ASP A 64 8.90 10.84 -14.54
N VAL A 65 8.38 11.98 -14.08
CA VAL A 65 7.02 12.44 -14.39
C VAL A 65 7.00 13.95 -14.70
N GLY A 66 6.02 14.37 -15.50
CA GLY A 66 5.79 15.78 -15.80
C GLY A 66 5.32 16.57 -14.57
N ALA A 67 5.75 17.82 -14.45
CA ALA A 67 5.41 18.70 -13.34
C ALA A 67 3.91 18.77 -13.01
N LYS A 68 3.04 18.70 -14.02
CA LYS A 68 1.57 18.77 -13.86
C LYS A 68 0.86 17.51 -14.37
N SER A 69 1.56 16.39 -14.48
CA SER A 69 1.03 15.20 -15.15
C SER A 69 -0.15 14.57 -14.44
N TRP A 70 -0.25 14.71 -13.11
CA TRP A 70 -1.39 14.19 -12.35
C TRP A 70 -2.63 15.12 -12.41
N ALA A 71 -2.42 16.45 -12.48
CA ALA A 71 -3.50 17.41 -12.66
C ALA A 71 -3.04 18.67 -13.42
N GLU A 72 -3.43 18.77 -14.69
CA GLU A 72 -3.22 19.96 -15.50
C GLU A 72 -4.41 20.94 -15.34
N PRO A 73 -4.17 22.18 -14.89
CA PRO A 73 -5.17 23.25 -14.86
C PRO A 73 -5.97 23.41 -16.15
N GLY A 74 -5.32 23.36 -17.31
CA GLY A 74 -5.94 23.56 -18.63
C GLY A 74 -6.83 22.42 -19.12
N ASN A 75 -6.67 21.22 -18.57
CA ASN A 75 -7.47 20.05 -18.97
C ASN A 75 -8.88 20.10 -18.36
N PRO A 76 -9.90 19.50 -19.01
CA PRO A 76 -11.26 19.50 -18.49
C PRO A 76 -11.39 18.65 -17.22
N VAL A 77 -12.39 18.96 -16.40
CA VAL A 77 -12.76 18.15 -15.23
C VAL A 77 -13.14 16.74 -15.70
N GLY A 78 -12.61 15.71 -15.04
CA GLY A 78 -12.75 14.32 -15.47
C GLY A 78 -11.71 13.84 -16.49
N ALA A 79 -10.79 14.69 -16.95
CA ALA A 79 -9.64 14.30 -17.76
C ALA A 79 -8.37 15.11 -17.39
N LYS A 80 -8.20 15.39 -16.09
CA LYS A 80 -7.17 16.31 -15.58
C LYS A 80 -5.74 15.80 -15.74
N GLY A 81 -5.51 14.50 -15.65
CA GLY A 81 -4.17 13.94 -15.78
C GLY A 81 -3.73 13.80 -17.25
N TRP A 82 -2.43 13.86 -17.49
CA TRP A 82 -1.77 13.52 -18.76
C TRP A 82 -1.29 12.08 -18.70
N THR A 83 -1.67 11.24 -19.66
CA THR A 83 -1.39 9.78 -19.61
C THR A 83 0.11 9.51 -19.75
N HIS A 84 0.74 10.02 -20.80
CA HIS A 84 2.13 9.72 -21.19
C HIS A 84 3.21 10.62 -20.56
N THR A 85 2.83 11.49 -19.61
CA THR A 85 3.79 12.20 -18.75
C THR A 85 3.55 11.90 -17.27
N SER A 86 2.55 11.10 -16.95
CA SER A 86 2.49 10.36 -15.69
C SER A 86 3.32 9.09 -15.82
N ASN A 87 3.44 8.34 -14.75
CA ASN A 87 4.02 7.01 -14.73
C ASN A 87 3.00 6.00 -14.18
N TRP A 88 2.88 4.84 -14.82
CA TRP A 88 1.91 3.80 -14.53
C TRP A 88 2.62 2.55 -14.00
N THR A 89 2.18 2.11 -12.82
CA THR A 89 2.68 0.88 -12.20
C THR A 89 1.57 -0.14 -12.07
N LEU A 90 1.79 -1.33 -12.62
CA LEU A 90 1.02 -2.52 -12.31
C LEU A 90 1.46 -3.02 -10.93
N LEU A 91 0.50 -3.23 -10.02
CA LEU A 91 0.74 -3.82 -8.72
C LEU A 91 -0.01 -5.16 -8.63
N ASP A 92 0.75 -6.25 -8.62
CA ASP A 92 0.24 -7.61 -8.44
C ASP A 92 0.29 -8.02 -6.97
N LEU A 93 -0.88 -8.11 -6.35
CA LEU A 93 -1.11 -8.64 -5.02
C LEU A 93 -1.78 -10.03 -5.02
N THR A 94 -1.85 -10.70 -6.17
CA THR A 94 -2.53 -12.01 -6.31
C THR A 94 -1.86 -13.14 -5.55
N GLY A 95 -0.56 -13.00 -5.22
CA GLY A 95 0.18 -13.95 -4.39
C GLY A 95 -0.23 -13.96 -2.90
N LEU A 96 -0.99 -12.96 -2.44
CA LEU A 96 -1.42 -12.86 -1.04
C LEU A 96 -2.51 -13.87 -0.68
N SER A 97 -2.46 -14.38 0.56
CA SER A 97 -3.44 -15.31 1.12
C SER A 97 -4.77 -14.66 1.54
N GLY A 98 -4.82 -13.33 1.64
CA GLY A 98 -5.96 -12.56 2.13
C GLY A 98 -5.69 -11.05 2.12
N PRO A 99 -6.60 -10.24 2.68
CA PRO A 99 -6.43 -8.79 2.69
C PRO A 99 -5.17 -8.33 3.43
N THR A 100 -4.46 -7.36 2.85
CA THR A 100 -3.23 -6.76 3.40
C THR A 100 -3.39 -5.27 3.60
N LEU A 101 -2.62 -4.68 4.50
CA LEU A 101 -2.41 -3.24 4.56
C LEU A 101 -1.29 -2.87 3.58
N LEU A 102 -1.65 -2.34 2.41
CA LEU A 102 -0.68 -1.71 1.51
C LEU A 102 -0.43 -0.27 1.96
N THR A 103 0.83 0.15 2.01
CA THR A 103 1.22 1.56 2.15
C THR A 103 2.03 1.99 0.93
N LEU A 104 1.65 3.10 0.32
CA LEU A 104 2.45 3.83 -0.67
C LEU A 104 3.05 5.07 -0.01
N GLU A 105 4.34 5.29 -0.24
CA GLU A 105 5.00 6.58 -0.08
C GLU A 105 5.57 7.00 -1.44
N LEU A 106 5.27 8.22 -1.88
CA LEU A 106 5.76 8.80 -3.12
C LEU A 106 6.44 10.13 -2.80
N GLY A 107 7.75 10.19 -2.99
CA GLY A 107 8.60 11.35 -2.76
C GLY A 107 9.26 11.88 -4.02
N ARG A 108 9.93 13.02 -3.88
CA ARG A 108 10.96 13.48 -4.82
C ARG A 108 12.07 12.42 -4.94
N ALA A 109 12.57 12.19 -6.15
CA ALA A 109 13.82 11.47 -6.33
C ALA A 109 15.00 12.27 -5.75
N ASP A 110 15.89 11.56 -5.06
CA ASP A 110 17.19 12.06 -4.64
C ASP A 110 18.15 12.27 -5.85
N PRO A 111 19.31 12.94 -5.67
CA PRO A 111 20.16 13.47 -6.76
C PRO A 111 20.59 12.45 -7.84
N PRO A 112 20.92 12.91 -9.07
CA PRO A 112 21.89 14.00 -9.31
C PRO A 112 21.31 15.40 -9.54
N SER A 113 20.00 15.53 -9.73
CA SER A 113 19.29 16.81 -9.68
C SER A 113 18.27 16.72 -8.54
N PRO A 114 18.21 17.65 -7.57
CA PRO A 114 17.17 17.64 -6.57
C PRO A 114 15.82 17.85 -7.28
N SER A 115 15.03 16.79 -7.35
CA SER A 115 13.69 16.87 -7.93
C SER A 115 12.87 17.94 -7.21
N GLN A 116 12.09 18.71 -7.97
CA GLN A 116 11.16 19.69 -7.42
C GLN A 116 9.71 19.18 -7.47
N LEU A 117 9.52 17.87 -7.67
CA LEU A 117 8.21 17.24 -7.78
C LEU A 117 7.31 17.59 -6.59
N PHE A 118 6.04 17.88 -6.88
CA PHE A 118 4.98 17.84 -5.88
C PHE A 118 4.21 16.54 -6.11
N PRO A 119 4.61 15.42 -5.48
CA PRO A 119 4.11 14.10 -5.84
C PRO A 119 2.62 13.97 -5.54
N ALA A 120 1.89 13.38 -6.48
CA ALA A 120 0.49 12.99 -6.35
C ALA A 120 0.25 11.65 -7.05
N PHE A 121 -0.78 10.93 -6.63
CA PHE A 121 -1.07 9.60 -7.17
C PHE A 121 -2.56 9.26 -7.18
N SER A 122 -2.92 8.28 -8.00
CA SER A 122 -4.24 7.64 -8.02
C SER A 122 -4.10 6.11 -8.01
N LEU A 123 -5.06 5.44 -7.37
CA LEU A 123 -5.13 3.99 -7.23
C LEU A 123 -6.42 3.46 -7.87
N TYR A 124 -6.29 2.40 -8.66
CA TYR A 124 -7.36 1.67 -9.32
C TYR A 124 -7.22 0.16 -9.03
N SER A 125 -8.33 -0.56 -8.94
CA SER A 125 -8.32 -2.02 -9.11
C SER A 125 -8.37 -2.37 -10.60
N GLY A 126 -7.68 -3.44 -10.98
CA GLY A 126 -7.61 -3.94 -12.35
C GLY A 126 -6.33 -3.53 -13.07
N VAL A 127 -6.22 -4.05 -14.30
CA VAL A 127 -5.17 -3.76 -15.28
C VAL A 127 -5.84 -3.44 -16.61
N GLU A 128 -5.33 -2.48 -17.37
CA GLU A 128 -5.82 -2.16 -18.70
C GLU A 128 -4.80 -2.55 -19.75
N ASP A 129 -4.97 -3.75 -20.32
CA ASP A 129 -4.12 -4.26 -21.42
C ASP A 129 -4.84 -4.23 -22.78
N VAL A 130 -6.08 -3.77 -22.85
CA VAL A 130 -6.96 -3.91 -24.04
C VAL A 130 -7.17 -2.58 -24.76
N ASN A 131 -7.47 -1.51 -23.99
CA ASN A 131 -7.77 -0.19 -24.54
C ASN A 131 -6.50 0.66 -24.62
N SER A 132 -5.86 0.71 -25.79
CA SER A 132 -4.58 1.42 -25.98
C SER A 132 -4.64 2.90 -25.60
N ASP A 133 -3.63 3.35 -24.86
CA ASP A 133 -3.40 4.74 -24.47
C ASP A 133 -2.92 5.64 -25.61
N GLY A 134 -2.47 5.09 -26.74
CA GLY A 134 -1.76 5.82 -27.81
C GLY A 134 -2.54 6.98 -28.47
N ALA A 135 -3.87 7.02 -28.32
CA ALA A 135 -4.72 8.17 -28.69
C ALA A 135 -5.36 8.87 -27.47
N ASN A 136 -5.27 8.27 -26.28
CA ASN A 136 -5.89 8.70 -25.05
C ASN A 136 -4.91 9.48 -24.16
N HIS A 137 -4.53 10.68 -24.61
CA HIS A 137 -3.51 11.49 -23.93
C HIS A 137 -3.92 12.02 -22.53
N THR A 138 -5.18 11.91 -22.12
CA THR A 138 -5.68 12.40 -20.83
C THR A 138 -6.53 11.37 -20.08
N TRP A 139 -6.57 11.48 -18.76
CA TRP A 139 -7.27 10.53 -17.89
C TRP A 139 -7.87 11.20 -16.64
N ASN A 140 -8.85 10.52 -16.04
CA ASN A 140 -9.58 11.02 -14.87
C ASN A 140 -8.79 10.74 -13.59
N ASN A 141 -8.09 11.74 -13.07
CA ASN A 141 -7.26 11.61 -11.87
C ASN A 141 -8.02 11.33 -10.57
N THR A 142 -9.32 11.61 -10.52
CA THR A 142 -10.14 11.54 -9.29
C THR A 142 -11.40 10.70 -9.44
N GLY A 143 -11.44 9.82 -10.45
CA GLY A 143 -12.55 8.90 -10.69
C GLY A 143 -12.22 7.91 -11.80
N ASN A 144 -13.23 7.15 -12.26
CA ASN A 144 -13.06 6.20 -13.36
C ASN A 144 -12.57 6.89 -14.65
N ILE A 145 -11.63 6.24 -15.34
CA ILE A 145 -11.12 6.64 -16.64
C ILE A 145 -12.06 6.07 -17.71
N SER A 146 -12.63 6.92 -18.55
CA SER A 146 -13.71 6.49 -19.47
C SER A 146 -13.25 5.55 -20.59
N TRP A 147 -11.97 5.58 -20.96
CA TRP A 147 -11.40 4.77 -22.02
C TRP A 147 -10.66 3.52 -21.49
N ALA A 148 -10.14 3.55 -20.26
CA ALA A 148 -9.52 2.41 -19.60
C ALA A 148 -10.58 1.64 -18.79
N THR A 149 -11.51 1.00 -19.51
CA THR A 149 -12.72 0.39 -18.92
C THR A 149 -12.45 -0.77 -17.97
N ASN A 150 -11.26 -1.37 -18.02
CA ASN A 150 -10.86 -2.44 -17.11
C ASN A 150 -10.38 -1.93 -15.74
N LEU A 151 -10.24 -0.60 -15.56
CA LEU A 151 -9.88 0.03 -14.30
C LEU A 151 -11.11 0.53 -13.54
N THR A 152 -11.20 0.22 -12.25
CA THR A 152 -12.16 0.83 -11.33
C THR A 152 -11.41 1.67 -10.30
N TYR A 153 -11.79 2.94 -10.17
CA TYR A 153 -11.19 3.88 -9.25
C TYR A 153 -11.40 3.49 -7.78
N ILE A 154 -10.34 3.56 -6.97
CA ILE A 154 -10.38 3.32 -5.53
C ILE A 154 -10.20 4.64 -4.78
N ASP A 155 -9.08 5.32 -5.00
CA ASP A 155 -8.68 6.49 -4.19
C ASP A 155 -7.62 7.34 -4.91
N HIS A 156 -7.36 8.55 -4.39
CA HIS A 156 -6.26 9.39 -4.84
C HIS A 156 -5.64 10.20 -3.69
N LEU A 157 -4.47 10.77 -3.93
CA LEU A 157 -3.88 11.79 -3.06
C LEU A 157 -3.33 12.94 -3.90
N ALA A 158 -4.05 14.06 -3.87
CA ALA A 158 -3.62 15.32 -4.46
C ALA A 158 -2.59 16.03 -3.55
N ASN A 159 -1.82 16.95 -4.15
CA ASN A 159 -0.81 17.76 -3.46
C ASN A 159 -1.15 19.27 -3.63
N ALA A 160 -0.16 20.15 -3.73
CA ALA A 160 -0.30 21.61 -3.70
C ALA A 160 -1.34 22.23 -4.66
N GLY A 161 -1.52 21.66 -5.86
CA GLY A 161 -2.48 22.14 -6.87
C GLY A 161 -3.89 21.54 -6.72
N GLY A 162 -4.12 20.63 -5.77
CA GLY A 162 -5.41 20.00 -5.51
C GLY A 162 -5.90 19.12 -6.68
N PRO A 163 -7.16 18.62 -6.62
CA PRO A 163 -7.72 17.73 -7.64
C PRO A 163 -7.71 18.30 -9.08
N ASN A 164 -7.78 19.62 -9.23
CA ASN A 164 -7.92 20.28 -10.52
C ASN A 164 -6.61 20.92 -11.05
N GLY A 165 -5.53 20.87 -10.26
CA GLY A 165 -4.26 21.57 -10.52
C GLY A 165 -4.31 23.09 -10.26
N THR A 166 -5.49 23.62 -9.94
CA THR A 166 -5.76 25.06 -9.83
C THR A 166 -5.40 25.67 -8.48
N ASP A 167 -5.22 24.86 -7.45
CA ASP A 167 -5.10 25.35 -6.08
C ASP A 167 -3.70 25.89 -5.79
N SER A 168 -3.53 26.61 -4.68
CA SER A 168 -2.26 27.24 -4.30
C SER A 168 -1.83 26.89 -2.88
N GLY A 169 -1.85 25.59 -2.56
CA GLY A 169 -1.33 25.08 -1.29
C GLY A 169 0.20 25.09 -1.23
N ALA A 170 0.76 24.99 -0.02
CA ALA A 170 2.21 24.86 0.18
C ALA A 170 2.76 23.50 -0.31
N GLY A 171 1.92 22.46 -0.29
CA GLY A 171 2.28 21.11 -0.70
C GLY A 171 3.15 20.34 0.29
N GLN A 172 3.61 19.17 -0.15
CA GLN A 172 4.59 18.33 0.53
C GLN A 172 5.58 17.77 -0.49
N ASP A 173 6.82 17.55 -0.04
CA ASP A 173 7.91 16.96 -0.82
C ASP A 173 7.76 15.43 -0.98
N THR A 174 7.02 14.83 -0.05
CA THR A 174 6.62 13.41 -0.02
C THR A 174 5.17 13.30 0.42
N VAL A 175 4.40 12.41 -0.21
CA VAL A 175 3.03 12.07 0.16
C VAL A 175 2.90 10.57 0.43
N SER A 176 2.05 10.18 1.38
CA SER A 176 1.84 8.78 1.72
C SER A 176 0.38 8.46 2.03
N ARG A 177 -0.04 7.23 1.74
CA ARG A 177 -1.34 6.69 2.10
C ARG A 177 -1.28 5.17 2.27
N SER A 178 -2.16 4.64 3.13
CA SER A 178 -2.35 3.21 3.29
C SER A 178 -3.80 2.80 3.02
N TRP A 179 -3.98 1.58 2.49
CA TRP A 179 -5.28 0.98 2.20
C TRP A 179 -5.29 -0.49 2.63
N VAL A 180 -6.47 -0.98 3.03
CA VAL A 180 -6.69 -2.43 3.14
C VAL A 180 -7.15 -2.94 1.78
N LEU A 181 -6.31 -3.72 1.10
CA LEU A 181 -6.57 -4.26 -0.23
C LEU A 181 -6.70 -5.78 -0.18
N ALA A 182 -7.62 -6.32 -0.98
CA ALA A 182 -7.74 -7.75 -1.20
C ALA A 182 -6.66 -8.25 -2.19
N PRO A 183 -6.34 -9.55 -2.24
CA PRO A 183 -5.50 -10.11 -3.30
C PRO A 183 -6.09 -9.80 -4.67
N GLY A 184 -5.25 -9.36 -5.62
CA GLY A 184 -5.71 -8.93 -6.94
C GLY A 184 -4.68 -8.06 -7.68
N LEU A 185 -5.02 -7.68 -8.91
CA LEU A 185 -4.26 -6.71 -9.71
C LEU A 185 -4.77 -5.30 -9.45
N TYR A 186 -3.84 -4.35 -9.36
CA TYR A 186 -4.10 -2.94 -9.16
C TYR A 186 -3.26 -2.10 -10.11
N THR A 187 -3.73 -0.90 -10.43
CA THR A 187 -3.01 0.09 -11.23
C THR A 187 -2.79 1.34 -10.39
N LEU A 188 -1.53 1.74 -10.28
CA LEU A 188 -1.10 2.98 -9.66
C LEU A 188 -0.67 3.97 -10.74
N ASN A 189 -1.07 5.23 -10.60
CA ASN A 189 -0.56 6.33 -11.40
C ASN A 189 0.22 7.29 -10.49
N TYR A 190 1.39 7.72 -10.93
CA TYR A 190 2.20 8.76 -10.30
C TYR A 190 2.34 9.97 -11.22
N GLY A 191 2.28 11.18 -10.65
CA GLY A 191 2.54 12.40 -11.39
C GLY A 191 2.77 13.61 -10.52
N GLY A 192 3.01 14.75 -11.16
CA GLY A 192 3.17 16.04 -10.48
C GLY A 192 1.86 16.81 -10.28
N ASN A 193 1.73 17.46 -9.12
CA ASN A 193 0.61 18.33 -8.73
C ASN A 193 1.07 19.56 -7.89
N PRO A 194 1.84 20.48 -8.47
CA PRO A 194 2.33 21.71 -7.84
C PRO A 194 1.23 22.74 -7.67
N SER A 195 1.47 23.71 -6.80
CA SER A 195 0.66 24.91 -6.69
C SER A 195 0.60 25.63 -8.04
N SER A 196 -0.61 26.01 -8.46
CA SER A 196 -0.84 26.75 -9.70
C SER A 196 -0.03 28.04 -9.78
N ALA A 197 0.17 28.71 -8.65
CA ALA A 197 0.95 29.93 -8.52
C ALA A 197 2.45 29.75 -8.79
N LEU A 198 3.00 28.53 -8.69
CA LEU A 198 4.41 28.27 -8.99
C LEU A 198 4.69 28.19 -10.50
N GLY A 199 3.66 27.94 -11.33
CA GLY A 199 3.82 27.83 -12.78
C GLY A 199 4.77 26.71 -13.23
N GLN A 200 5.08 25.73 -12.38
CA GLN A 200 6.12 24.72 -12.60
C GLN A 200 5.86 23.88 -13.87
N THR A 201 6.93 23.59 -14.59
CA THR A 201 6.95 22.81 -15.85
C THR A 201 8.17 21.91 -15.90
N GLY A 202 8.21 21.00 -16.87
CA GLY A 202 9.33 20.10 -17.10
C GLY A 202 9.11 18.72 -16.50
N ILE A 203 10.18 17.93 -16.45
CA ILE A 203 10.21 16.57 -15.95
C ILE A 203 10.90 16.57 -14.58
N HIS A 204 10.37 15.79 -13.63
CA HIS A 204 10.86 15.68 -12.27
C HIS A 204 10.85 14.22 -11.83
N GLY A 205 11.97 13.79 -11.23
CA GLY A 205 12.10 12.43 -10.74
C GLY A 205 11.25 12.17 -9.49
N PHE A 206 10.68 10.97 -9.38
CA PHE A 206 10.02 10.46 -8.19
C PHE A 206 10.79 9.28 -7.59
N ALA A 207 10.59 9.04 -6.29
CA ALA A 207 10.94 7.80 -5.62
C ALA A 207 9.66 7.22 -5.00
N ALA A 208 9.32 5.99 -5.33
CA ALA A 208 8.14 5.28 -4.84
C ALA A 208 8.56 4.12 -3.93
N THR A 209 7.91 4.01 -2.77
CA THR A 209 8.07 2.90 -1.84
C THR A 209 6.69 2.28 -1.58
N LEU A 210 6.56 0.98 -1.84
CA LEU A 210 5.38 0.18 -1.53
C LEU A 210 5.72 -0.82 -0.44
N ALA A 211 4.90 -0.91 0.61
CA ALA A 211 5.06 -1.84 1.71
C ALA A 211 3.75 -2.58 2.02
N THR A 212 3.80 -3.90 2.21
CA THR A 212 2.68 -4.68 2.75
C THR A 212 2.87 -4.93 4.25
N GLN A 213 1.75 -5.04 4.99
CA GLN A 213 1.70 -5.44 6.41
C GLN A 213 0.43 -6.27 6.67
N PRO A 214 0.42 -7.23 7.63
CA PRO A 214 -0.82 -7.90 8.00
C PRO A 214 -1.85 -6.88 8.51
N VAL A 215 -3.12 -7.02 8.11
CA VAL A 215 -4.18 -6.14 8.62
C VAL A 215 -4.29 -6.30 10.14
N PRO A 216 -4.11 -5.23 10.95
CA PRO A 216 -4.11 -5.37 12.41
C PRO A 216 -5.49 -5.80 12.94
N VAL A 217 -5.60 -7.06 13.37
CA VAL A 217 -6.81 -7.57 14.01
C VAL A 217 -6.92 -6.95 15.41
N PRO A 218 -8.03 -6.25 15.77
CA PRO A 218 -8.14 -5.62 17.08
C PRO A 218 -7.95 -6.62 18.21
N ALA A 219 -7.06 -6.32 19.16
CA ALA A 219 -6.71 -7.19 20.29
C ALA A 219 -7.93 -7.67 21.12
N ALA A 220 -9.02 -6.92 21.07
CA ALA A 220 -10.32 -7.29 21.62
C ALA A 220 -10.84 -8.65 21.11
N VAL A 221 -10.62 -9.03 19.84
CA VAL A 221 -11.07 -10.33 19.29
C VAL A 221 -10.37 -11.49 20.02
N TYR A 222 -9.06 -11.36 20.27
CA TYR A 222 -8.30 -12.34 21.07
C TYR A 222 -8.70 -12.33 22.55
N LEU A 223 -8.95 -11.15 23.14
CA LEU A 223 -9.40 -11.00 24.53
C LEU A 223 -10.80 -11.58 24.78
N PHE A 224 -11.76 -11.35 23.88
CA PHE A 224 -13.10 -11.94 23.97
C PHE A 224 -13.09 -13.44 23.64
N GLY A 225 -12.33 -13.88 22.64
CA GLY A 225 -12.18 -15.31 22.32
C GLY A 225 -11.56 -16.12 23.47
N SER A 226 -10.43 -15.65 24.01
CA SER A 226 -9.79 -16.28 25.18
C SER A 226 -10.62 -16.14 26.46
N GLY A 227 -11.30 -15.00 26.66
CA GLY A 227 -12.22 -14.78 27.77
C GLY A 227 -13.38 -15.77 27.80
N LEU A 228 -14.02 -16.02 26.65
CA LEU A 228 -15.11 -16.99 26.53
C LEU A 228 -14.65 -18.42 26.82
N ILE A 229 -13.46 -18.82 26.32
CA ILE A 229 -12.85 -20.13 26.64
C ILE A 229 -12.54 -20.24 28.13
N GLY A 230 -12.00 -19.16 28.74
CA GLY A 230 -11.73 -19.09 30.18
C GLY A 230 -13.00 -19.25 31.03
N LEU A 231 -14.09 -18.56 30.67
CA LEU A 231 -15.40 -18.70 31.32
C LEU A 231 -15.99 -20.10 31.17
N ALA A 232 -15.91 -20.71 29.98
CA ALA A 232 -16.39 -22.07 29.74
C ALA A 232 -15.60 -23.12 30.55
N GLY A 233 -14.28 -22.96 30.67
CA GLY A 233 -13.43 -23.79 31.53
C GLY A 233 -13.76 -23.64 33.01
N LEU A 234 -13.98 -22.39 33.47
CA LEU A 234 -14.35 -22.11 34.86
C LEU A 234 -15.74 -22.64 35.22
N ALA A 235 -16.69 -22.58 34.29
CA ALA A 235 -18.03 -23.16 34.44
C ALA A 235 -17.97 -24.68 34.59
N ARG A 236 -17.24 -25.39 33.69
CA ARG A 236 -17.06 -26.85 33.80
C ARG A 236 -16.47 -27.26 35.15
N ARG A 237 -15.50 -26.50 35.69
CA ARG A 237 -14.88 -26.80 36.99
C ARG A 237 -15.80 -26.61 38.20
N LYS A 238 -16.95 -25.93 38.07
CA LYS A 238 -17.95 -25.78 39.14
C LYS A 238 -19.06 -26.84 39.12
N PHE A 239 -19.22 -27.60 38.04
CA PHE A 239 -20.26 -28.63 37.88
C PHE A 239 -19.71 -30.06 37.88
N SER A 240 -18.49 -30.27 38.40
CA SER A 240 -17.87 -31.60 38.57
C SER A 240 -17.18 -31.74 39.94
N ALA A 241 -17.77 -31.10 40.95
CA ALA A 241 -17.42 -31.17 42.37
C ALA A 241 -18.69 -31.47 43.17
#